data_AF-A0A286XUI8-F1
#
_entry.id   AF-A0A286XUI8-F1
#
_cell.length_a   1.000
_cell.length_b   1.000
_cell.length_c   1.000
_cell.angle_alpha   90.00
_cell.angle_beta   90.00
_cell.angle_gamma   90.00
#
_symmetry.space_group_name_H-M   'P 1'
#
loop_
_entity.id
_entity.type
_entity.pdbx_description
1 polymer ?
#
loop_
_entity_poly.entity_id
_entity_poly.type
_entity_poly.pdbx_seq_one_letter_code
_entity_poly.pdbx_strand_id
1 'polypeptide(L)'
;EGPFVYLSLVGNVANSDGLIASLWKEYGKADTRWLYLDPTIVSVELLTVVLDGLLALLLIYAIVKEKYYRHFIQISLCVCELYGCWMTFCPEWLVGSPNLNTNSWMYFWVYLVFFNGVWVLIPGLLLWQSWLELKKMHHKGTYVGKKSW
;
A
#
# COMPACT_ATOMS: atom_id res chain seq x y z
N GLU A 1 -5.87 -7.62 -3.29
CA GLU A 1 -4.51 -8.20 -3.29
C GLU A 1 -4.51 -9.69 -2.95
N GLY A 2 -5.15 -10.13 -1.86
CA GLY A 2 -5.20 -11.57 -1.49
C GLY A 2 -5.63 -12.53 -2.61
N PRO A 3 -6.72 -12.25 -3.33
CA PRO A 3 -7.09 -13.06 -4.49
C PRO A 3 -6.08 -13.02 -5.64
N PHE A 4 -5.39 -11.89 -5.86
CA PHE A 4 -4.33 -11.82 -6.87
C PHE A 4 -3.16 -12.74 -6.49
N VAL A 5 -2.67 -12.64 -5.26
CA VAL A 5 -1.58 -13.51 -4.76
C VAL A 5 -1.96 -14.98 -4.90
N TYR A 6 -3.17 -15.35 -4.50
CA TYR A 6 -3.65 -16.73 -4.62
C TYR A 6 -3.68 -17.21 -6.08
N LEU A 7 -4.30 -16.44 -6.99
CA LEU A 7 -4.42 -16.80 -8.40
C LEU A 7 -3.05 -16.86 -9.10
N SER A 8 -2.12 -15.98 -8.73
CA SER A 8 -0.76 -15.97 -9.25
C SER A 8 0.07 -17.16 -8.77
N LEU A 9 -0.13 -17.64 -7.54
CA LEU A 9 0.63 -18.78 -7.00
C LEU A 9 0.10 -20.15 -7.45
N VAL A 10 -1.20 -20.28 -7.68
CA VAL A 10 -1.83 -21.55 -8.09
C VAL A 10 -1.83 -21.72 -9.62
N GLY A 11 -1.66 -20.63 -10.37
CA GLY A 11 -1.61 -20.65 -11.81
C GLY A 11 -1.24 -19.28 -12.37
N ASN A 12 -2.16 -18.66 -13.08
CA ASN A 12 -2.04 -17.27 -13.49
C ASN A 12 -3.41 -16.61 -13.59
N VAL A 13 -3.44 -15.29 -13.43
CA VAL A 13 -4.67 -14.51 -13.51
C VAL A 13 -5.25 -14.56 -14.92
N ALA A 14 -4.40 -14.56 -15.95
CA ALA A 14 -4.81 -14.60 -17.36
C ALA A 14 -5.74 -15.78 -17.72
N ASN A 15 -5.47 -16.97 -17.18
CA ASN A 15 -6.24 -18.20 -17.44
C ASN A 15 -7.32 -18.47 -16.38
N SER A 16 -7.47 -17.60 -15.38
CA SER A 16 -8.44 -17.77 -14.32
C SER A 16 -9.80 -17.17 -14.69
N ASP A 17 -10.89 -17.87 -14.36
CA ASP A 17 -12.25 -17.41 -14.61
C ASP A 17 -12.91 -16.88 -13.33
N GLY A 18 -13.92 -16.02 -13.52
CA GLY A 18 -14.72 -15.44 -12.44
C GLY A 18 -14.51 -13.93 -12.25
N LEU A 19 -15.42 -13.30 -11.49
CA LEU A 19 -15.49 -11.84 -11.35
C LEU A 19 -14.19 -11.22 -10.84
N ILE A 20 -13.56 -11.83 -9.84
CA ILE A 20 -12.30 -11.32 -9.27
C ILE A 20 -11.15 -11.44 -10.26
N ALA A 21 -11.06 -12.55 -11.00
CA ALA A 21 -10.08 -12.71 -12.06
C ALA A 21 -10.29 -11.68 -13.18
N SER A 22 -11.55 -11.40 -13.55
CA SER A 22 -11.87 -10.36 -14.54
C SER A 22 -11.42 -8.95 -14.11
N LEU A 23 -11.53 -8.60 -12.83
CA LEU A 23 -11.03 -7.32 -12.31
C LEU A 23 -9.52 -7.20 -12.46
N TRP A 24 -8.77 -8.25 -12.09
CA TRP A 24 -7.32 -8.27 -12.27
C TRP A 24 -6.90 -8.33 -13.74
N LYS A 25 -7.68 -9.00 -14.59
CA LYS A 25 -7.49 -8.95 -16.04
C LYS A 25 -7.65 -7.54 -16.61
N GLU A 26 -8.61 -6.78 -16.08
CA GLU A 26 -8.81 -5.38 -16.47
C GLU A 26 -7.62 -4.51 -16.06
N TYR A 27 -7.18 -4.61 -14.80
CA TYR A 27 -5.99 -3.90 -14.34
C TYR A 27 -4.73 -4.34 -15.10
N GLY A 28 -4.66 -5.61 -15.48
CA GLY A 28 -3.62 -6.20 -16.32
C GLY A 28 -3.45 -5.56 -17.70
N LYS A 29 -4.45 -4.82 -18.19
CA LYS A 29 -4.32 -4.02 -19.43
C LYS A 29 -3.51 -2.75 -19.22
N ALA A 30 -3.43 -2.26 -17.98
CA ALA A 30 -2.61 -1.12 -17.57
C ALA A 30 -1.20 -1.58 -17.16
N ASP A 31 -1.08 -2.72 -16.48
CA ASP A 31 0.19 -3.31 -16.08
C ASP A 31 0.16 -4.84 -16.26
N THR A 32 0.86 -5.34 -17.27
CA THR A 32 0.80 -6.75 -17.67
C THR A 32 1.36 -7.71 -16.61
N ARG A 33 2.15 -7.21 -15.65
CA ARG A 33 2.69 -8.01 -14.54
C ARG A 33 1.61 -8.50 -13.57
N TRP A 34 0.40 -7.95 -13.64
CA TRP A 34 -0.75 -8.41 -12.85
C TRP A 34 -1.53 -9.56 -13.50
N LEU A 35 -1.17 -9.93 -14.73
CA LEU A 35 -1.76 -11.07 -15.44
C LEU A 35 -1.00 -12.38 -15.20
N TYR A 36 0.31 -12.26 -15.03
CA TYR A 36 1.25 -13.36 -14.91
C TYR A 36 2.01 -13.27 -13.58
N LEU A 37 2.68 -14.35 -13.18
CA LEU A 37 3.52 -14.32 -11.99
C LEU A 37 4.78 -13.50 -12.28
N ASP A 38 4.76 -12.23 -11.88
CA ASP A 38 5.96 -11.41 -11.73
C ASP A 38 6.49 -11.56 -10.29
N PRO A 39 7.70 -12.10 -10.08
CA PRO A 39 8.22 -12.36 -8.74
C PRO A 39 8.32 -11.11 -7.87
N THR A 40 8.57 -9.93 -8.44
CA THR A 40 8.68 -8.68 -7.68
C THR A 40 7.31 -8.25 -7.19
N ILE A 41 6.30 -8.19 -8.08
CA ILE A 41 4.93 -7.82 -7.70
C ILE A 41 4.35 -8.83 -6.71
N VAL A 42 4.45 -10.13 -7.00
CA VAL A 42 3.90 -11.17 -6.11
C VAL A 42 4.57 -11.15 -4.73
N SER A 43 5.88 -10.86 -4.65
CA SER A 43 6.58 -10.76 -3.37
C SER A 43 6.12 -9.55 -2.54
N VAL A 44 5.91 -8.40 -3.17
CA VAL A 44 5.37 -7.20 -2.51
C VAL A 44 3.96 -7.48 -2.02
N GLU A 45 3.09 -7.99 -2.89
CA GLU A 45 1.68 -8.24 -2.59
C GLU A 45 1.49 -9.31 -1.51
N LEU A 46 2.38 -10.30 -1.42
CA LEU A 46 2.36 -11.26 -0.32
C LEU A 46 2.60 -10.58 1.03
N LEU A 47 3.53 -9.62 1.07
CA LEU A 47 3.78 -8.81 2.26
C LEU A 47 2.57 -7.92 2.55
N THR A 48 2.00 -7.24 1.54
CA THR A 48 0.84 -6.37 1.75
C THR A 48 -0.37 -7.15 2.30
N VAL A 49 -0.66 -8.32 1.75
CA VAL A 49 -1.80 -9.14 2.20
C VAL A 49 -1.61 -9.66 3.62
N VAL A 50 -0.41 -10.11 3.96
CA VAL A 50 -0.15 -10.74 5.26
C VAL A 50 0.21 -9.69 6.31
N LEU A 51 1.29 -8.95 6.11
CA LEU A 51 1.79 -8.00 7.09
C LEU A 51 0.90 -6.76 7.16
N ASP A 52 0.66 -6.10 6.04
CA ASP A 52 -0.08 -4.83 6.05
C ASP A 52 -1.56 -5.05 6.35
N GLY A 53 -2.13 -6.15 5.88
CA GLY A 53 -3.47 -6.61 6.29
C GLY A 53 -3.60 -6.80 7.81
N LEU A 54 -2.61 -7.44 8.46
CA LEU A 54 -2.60 -7.59 9.92
C LEU A 54 -2.39 -6.25 10.64
N LEU A 55 -1.47 -5.42 10.15
CA LEU A 55 -1.22 -4.08 10.70
C LEU A 55 -2.44 -3.18 10.58
N ALA A 56 -3.20 -3.26 9.49
CA ALA A 56 -4.45 -2.51 9.30
C ALA A 56 -5.51 -2.92 10.32
N LEU A 57 -5.71 -4.22 10.55
CA LEU A 57 -6.63 -4.71 11.59
C LEU A 57 -6.20 -4.27 13.00
N LEU A 58 -4.90 -4.36 13.30
CA LEU A 58 -4.32 -3.88 14.56
C LEU A 58 -4.47 -2.37 14.72
N LEU A 59 -4.31 -1.60 13.64
CA LEU A 59 -4.50 -0.15 13.64
C LEU A 59 -5.95 0.21 13.94
N ILE A 60 -6.92 -0.44 13.29
CA ILE A 60 -8.35 -0.25 13.57
C ILE A 60 -8.63 -0.53 15.04
N TYR A 61 -8.14 -1.65 15.56
CA TYR A 61 -8.26 -1.97 16.99
C TYR A 61 -7.64 -0.89 17.88
N ALA A 62 -6.43 -0.43 17.55
CA ALA A 62 -5.72 0.59 18.30
C ALA A 62 -6.43 1.95 18.29
N ILE A 63 -7.08 2.30 17.17
CA ILE A 63 -7.94 3.49 17.04
C ILE A 63 -9.16 3.33 17.96
N VAL A 64 -9.92 2.25 17.80
CA VAL A 64 -11.18 2.03 18.55
C VAL A 64 -10.95 1.93 20.07
N LYS A 65 -9.80 1.38 20.49
CA LYS A 65 -9.44 1.21 21.90
C LYS A 65 -8.52 2.31 22.44
N GLU A 66 -8.30 3.38 21.67
CA GLU A 66 -7.48 4.53 22.06
C GLU A 66 -6.11 4.13 22.65
N LYS A 67 -5.42 3.22 21.97
CA LYS A 67 -4.14 2.65 22.44
C LYS A 67 -2.99 3.62 22.18
N TYR A 68 -2.06 3.73 23.13
CA TYR A 68 -0.88 4.60 23.01
C TYR A 68 0.00 4.28 21.80
N TYR A 69 0.03 3.03 21.35
CA TYR A 69 0.82 2.57 20.20
C TYR A 69 0.13 2.79 18.85
N ARG A 70 -1.07 3.39 18.81
CA ARG A 70 -1.82 3.64 17.56
C ARG A 70 -0.96 4.32 16.49
N HIS A 71 -0.25 5.39 16.87
CA HIS A 71 0.59 6.14 15.94
C HIS A 71 1.82 5.37 15.47
N PHE A 72 2.37 4.49 16.30
CA PHE A 72 3.46 3.60 15.89
C PHE A 72 2.99 2.65 14.78
N ILE A 73 1.86 1.97 14.99
CA ILE A 73 1.28 1.06 13.99
C ILE A 73 0.88 1.80 12.72
N GLN A 74 0.27 2.98 12.84
CA GLN A 74 -0.09 3.82 11.68
C GLN A 74 1.13 4.19 10.84
N ILE A 75 2.23 4.61 11.48
CA ILE A 75 3.47 4.95 10.79
C ILE A 75 4.06 3.71 10.10
N SER A 76 4.14 2.57 10.80
CA SER A 76 4.64 1.32 10.22
C SER A 76 3.87 0.91 8.98
N LEU A 77 2.52 0.89 9.07
CA LEU A 77 1.66 0.56 7.93
C LEU A 77 1.87 1.53 6.76
N CYS A 78 1.89 2.83 7.03
CA CYS A 78 2.07 3.83 5.97
C CYS A 78 3.44 3.71 5.28
N VAL A 79 4.50 3.35 6.01
CA VAL A 79 5.83 3.12 5.42
C VAL A 79 5.83 1.88 4.54
N CYS A 80 5.19 0.80 4.95
CA CYS A 80 5.04 -0.39 4.11
C CYS A 80 4.31 -0.08 2.81
N GLU A 81 3.17 0.62 2.87
CA GLU A 81 2.38 1.02 1.70
C GLU A 81 3.19 1.89 0.71
N LEU A 82 3.91 2.89 1.22
CA LEU A 82 4.75 3.76 0.39
C LEU A 82 5.93 3.01 -0.23
N TYR A 83 6.54 2.10 0.53
CA TYR A 83 7.63 1.27 0.03
C TYR A 83 7.13 0.26 -1.01
N GLY A 84 5.97 -0.35 -0.79
CA GLY A 84 5.29 -1.22 -1.75
C GLY A 84 5.01 -0.50 -3.07
N CYS A 85 4.41 0.70 -3.00
CA CYS A 85 4.21 1.55 -4.18
C CYS A 85 5.53 1.83 -4.92
N TRP A 86 6.60 2.16 -4.18
CA TRP A 86 7.91 2.40 -4.78
C TRP A 86 8.44 1.15 -5.49
N MET A 87 8.34 -0.02 -4.86
CA MET A 87 8.82 -1.29 -5.42
C MET A 87 7.96 -1.79 -6.59
N THR A 88 6.69 -1.39 -6.68
CA THR A 88 5.84 -1.69 -7.83
C THR A 88 6.26 -0.93 -9.09
N PHE A 89 6.67 0.34 -8.95
CA PHE A 89 6.93 1.22 -10.09
C PHE A 89 8.40 1.47 -10.41
N CYS A 90 9.25 1.64 -9.39
CA CYS A 90 10.65 1.99 -9.58
C CYS A 90 11.41 0.96 -10.44
N PRO A 91 11.27 -0.37 -10.22
CA PRO A 91 11.91 -1.36 -11.10
C PRO A 91 11.48 -1.22 -12.56
N GLU A 92 10.19 -0.98 -12.85
CA GLU A 92 9.72 -0.74 -14.22
C GLU A 92 10.29 0.53 -14.82
N TRP A 93 10.34 1.63 -14.07
CA TRP A 93 10.91 2.88 -14.56
C TRP A 93 12.38 2.72 -14.95
N LEU A 94 13.15 1.93 -14.19
CA LEU A 94 14.55 1.65 -14.48
C LEU A 94 14.76 0.87 -15.79
N VAL A 95 13.80 0.03 -16.19
CA VAL A 95 13.86 -0.76 -17.44
C VAL A 95 13.08 -0.14 -18.59
N GLY A 96 12.59 1.10 -18.44
CA GLY A 96 11.82 1.80 -19.48
C GLY A 96 10.33 1.44 -19.56
N SER A 97 9.81 0.80 -18.51
CA SER A 97 8.38 0.48 -18.31
C SER A 97 7.72 -0.36 -19.41
N PRO A 98 8.35 -1.47 -19.84
CA PRO A 98 7.84 -2.30 -20.92
C PRO A 98 6.49 -2.94 -20.61
N ASN A 99 6.15 -3.12 -19.32
CA ASN A 99 4.89 -3.75 -18.90
C ASN A 99 3.76 -2.74 -18.67
N LEU A 100 4.08 -1.44 -18.58
CA LEU A 100 3.11 -0.40 -18.29
C LEU A 100 2.53 0.18 -19.58
N ASN A 101 1.20 0.26 -19.66
CA ASN A 101 0.51 0.88 -20.79
C ASN A 101 0.45 2.40 -20.62
N THR A 102 1.50 3.08 -21.07
CA THR A 102 1.63 4.55 -21.00
C THR A 102 1.00 5.29 -22.18
N ASN A 103 0.64 4.58 -23.25
CA ASN A 103 0.07 5.17 -24.47
C ASN A 103 -1.44 5.43 -24.37
N SER A 104 -2.15 4.65 -23.57
CA SER A 104 -3.58 4.83 -23.35
C SER A 104 -3.82 5.87 -22.25
N TRP A 105 -4.55 6.94 -22.57
CA TRP A 105 -4.90 7.98 -21.58
C TRP A 105 -5.60 7.41 -20.35
N MET A 106 -6.57 6.50 -20.56
CA MET A 106 -7.33 5.87 -19.48
C MET A 106 -6.42 5.03 -18.57
N TYR A 107 -5.60 4.16 -19.16
CA TYR A 107 -4.75 3.27 -18.36
C TYR A 107 -3.63 4.03 -17.67
N PHE A 108 -3.05 5.02 -18.34
CA PHE A 108 -2.01 5.82 -17.73
C PHE A 108 -2.55 6.73 -16.62
N TRP A 109 -3.49 7.63 -16.91
CA TRP A 109 -3.91 8.64 -15.94
C TRP A 109 -4.85 8.12 -14.86
N VAL A 110 -5.78 7.23 -15.21
CA VAL A 110 -6.77 6.74 -14.24
C VAL A 110 -6.23 5.52 -13.50
N TYR A 111 -5.73 4.52 -14.23
CA TYR A 111 -5.31 3.27 -13.60
C TYR A 111 -3.95 3.41 -12.91
N LEU A 112 -2.93 3.86 -13.64
CA LEU A 112 -1.57 3.93 -13.09
C LEU A 112 -1.40 5.15 -12.19
N VAL A 113 -1.79 6.36 -12.61
CA VAL A 113 -1.56 7.57 -11.81
C VAL A 113 -2.59 7.76 -10.70
N PHE A 114 -3.89 7.78 -11.01
CA PHE A 114 -4.90 8.14 -10.00
C PHE A 114 -5.06 7.08 -8.92
N PHE A 115 -5.31 5.81 -9.28
CA PHE A 115 -5.48 4.78 -8.26
C PHE A 115 -4.21 4.63 -7.42
N ASN A 116 -3.03 4.38 -8.00
CA ASN A 116 -1.81 4.26 -7.19
C ASN A 116 -1.44 5.57 -6.47
N GLY A 117 -1.81 6.73 -7.01
CA GLY A 117 -1.66 8.02 -6.34
C GLY A 117 -2.42 8.11 -5.01
N VAL A 118 -3.57 7.42 -4.87
CA VAL A 118 -4.29 7.33 -3.59
C VAL A 118 -3.48 6.57 -2.54
N TRP A 119 -2.79 5.49 -2.94
CA TRP A 119 -1.93 4.69 -2.06
C TRP A 119 -0.65 5.43 -1.66
N VAL A 120 -0.31 6.52 -2.34
CA VAL A 120 0.77 7.42 -1.91
C VAL A 120 0.23 8.56 -1.04
N LEU A 121 -0.86 9.19 -1.49
CA LEU A 121 -1.40 10.38 -0.85
C LEU A 121 -1.95 10.09 0.54
N ILE A 122 -2.75 9.02 0.70
CA ILE A 122 -3.40 8.70 1.98
C ILE A 122 -2.35 8.36 3.05
N PRO A 123 -1.39 7.44 2.81
CA PRO A 123 -0.30 7.20 3.75
C PRO A 123 0.53 8.46 4.06
N GLY A 124 0.80 9.30 3.06
CA GLY A 124 1.51 10.57 3.28
C GLY A 124 0.77 11.50 4.25
N LEU A 125 -0.54 11.66 4.08
CA LEU A 125 -1.39 12.45 4.99
C LEU A 125 -1.46 11.85 6.40
N LEU A 126 -1.56 10.52 6.51
CA LEU A 126 -1.60 9.81 7.78
C LEU A 126 -0.25 9.87 8.53
N LEU A 127 0.87 9.85 7.82
CA LEU A 127 2.20 10.07 8.41
C LEU A 127 2.32 11.49 8.95
N TRP A 128 1.89 12.49 8.17
CA TRP A 128 1.87 13.88 8.60
C TRP A 128 1.01 14.07 9.86
N GLN A 129 -0.19 13.49 9.87
CA GLN A 129 -1.07 13.50 11.05
C GLN A 129 -0.38 12.88 12.27
N SER A 130 0.21 11.69 12.12
CA SER A 130 0.88 11.01 13.23
C SER A 130 2.08 11.81 13.75
N TRP A 131 2.84 12.43 12.87
CA TRP A 131 3.95 13.30 13.23
C TRP A 131 3.51 14.49 14.09
N LEU A 132 2.44 15.18 13.68
CA LEU A 132 1.90 16.31 14.44
C LEU A 132 1.40 15.90 15.83
N GLU A 133 0.73 14.76 15.95
CA GLU A 133 0.25 14.27 17.25
C GLU A 133 1.40 13.85 18.17
N LEU A 134 2.41 13.15 17.64
CA LEU A 134 3.61 12.80 18.41
C LEU A 134 4.33 14.05 18.93
N LYS A 135 4.46 15.10 18.11
CA LYS A 135 5.02 16.39 18.54
C LYS A 135 4.21 17.02 19.68
N LYS A 136 2.88 17.02 19.59
CA LYS A 136 2.00 17.54 20.66
C LYS A 136 2.16 16.75 21.96
N MET A 137 2.23 15.42 21.88
CA MET A 137 2.42 14.54 23.05
C MET A 137 3.77 14.79 23.74
N HIS A 138 4.85 14.95 22.96
CA HIS A 138 6.16 15.28 23.51
C HIS A 138 6.17 16.62 24.26
N HIS A 139 5.58 17.67 23.69
CA HIS A 139 5.46 18.95 24.38
C HIS A 139 4.64 18.85 25.67
N LYS A 140 3.49 18.16 25.68
CA LYS A 140 2.71 17.96 26.91
C LYS A 140 3.51 17.26 28.00
N GLY A 141 4.27 16.21 27.67
CA GLY A 141 5.13 15.51 28.63
C GLY A 141 6.21 16.41 29.24
N THR A 142 6.85 17.25 28.44
CA THR A 142 7.88 18.18 28.95
C THR A 142 7.31 19.27 29.87
N TYR A 143 6.09 19.76 29.62
CA TYR A 143 5.43 20.72 30.51
C TYR A 143 4.99 20.11 31.84
N VAL A 144 4.48 18.86 31.85
CA VAL A 144 4.14 18.15 33.09
C VAL A 144 5.39 17.88 33.92
N GLY A 145 6.49 17.46 33.28
CA GLY A 145 7.76 17.23 33.95
C GLY A 145 8.34 18.49 34.60
N LYS A 146 8.12 19.68 34.02
CA LYS A 146 8.59 20.97 34.59
C LYS A 146 7.73 21.50 35.75
N LYS A 147 6.46 21.09 35.86
CA LYS A 147 5.57 21.52 36.97
C LYS A 147 5.70 20.67 38.24
N SER A 148 6.39 19.53 38.15
CA SER A 148 6.52 18.56 39.25
C SER A 148 7.79 18.74 40.09
N TRP A 149 8.49 19.88 39.95
CA TRP A 149 9.68 20.24 40.73
C TRP A 149 9.44 21.55 41.48
#